data_AF-A0A9P6BVE5-F1
#
_entry.id   AF-A0A9P6BVE5-F1
#
_cell.length_a   1.000
_cell.length_b   1.000
_cell.length_c   1.000
_cell.angle_alpha   90.00
_cell.angle_beta   90.00
_cell.angle_gamma   90.00
#
_symmetry.space_group_name_H-M   'P 1'
#
loop_
_entity.id
_entity.type
_entity.pdbx_description
1 polymer ?
#
loop_
_entity_poly.entity_id
_entity_poly.type
_entity_poly.pdbx_seq_one_letter_code
_entity_poly.pdbx_strand_id
1 'polypeptide(L)'
;GILGTTFFFSLNGQEKAAQFFPTIIYQLSMEFPEYWVLINKRIYHDKTILNKMIAAQFKALIAKPFQKMKKTGRSVGRSVGKRVVIIIDGFDECRSTNSQCRIIAVIVATACKGTTPFCWAFFSHPESHLEATFALTDITWVTCMAMLPISCNANSEIELYLCSGFENIL
;
A
#
# COMPACT_ATOMS: atom_id res chain seq x y z
N GLY A 1 -0.84 5.41 14.17
CA GLY A 1 0.15 4.76 13.26
C GLY A 1 1.26 5.73 12.93
N ILE A 2 2.16 5.39 12.00
CA ILE A 2 3.08 6.33 11.34
C ILE A 2 2.82 6.33 9.84
N LEU A 3 3.03 7.47 9.17
CA LEU A 3 3.04 7.50 7.71
C LEU A 3 4.32 6.82 7.21
N GLY A 4 4.19 5.82 6.35
CA GLY A 4 5.33 5.16 5.72
C GLY A 4 5.63 5.69 4.33
N THR A 5 4.60 5.93 3.53
CA THR A 5 4.76 6.39 2.14
C THR A 5 3.44 6.89 1.57
N THR A 6 3.56 7.79 0.59
CA THR A 6 2.47 8.30 -0.23
C THR A 6 2.80 8.11 -1.70
N PHE A 7 1.83 7.66 -2.50
CA PHE A 7 1.94 7.58 -3.95
C PHE A 7 0.73 8.24 -4.62
N PHE A 8 0.99 9.02 -5.67
CA PHE A 8 -0.03 9.77 -6.40
C PHE A 8 -0.07 9.31 -7.87
N PHE A 9 -1.18 8.69 -8.26
CA PHE A 9 -1.52 8.47 -9.65
C PHE A 9 -1.97 9.79 -10.29
N SER A 10 -1.65 9.98 -11.58
CA SER A 10 -1.98 11.18 -12.35
C SER A 10 -1.92 10.85 -13.83
N LEU A 11 -2.93 11.26 -14.61
CA LEU A 11 -3.10 11.02 -16.05
C LEU A 11 -1.93 11.53 -16.91
N ASN A 12 -1.18 12.52 -16.42
CA ASN A 12 -0.08 13.17 -17.14
C ASN A 12 1.27 12.44 -17.00
N GLY A 13 1.37 11.38 -16.18
CA GLY A 13 2.59 10.61 -15.99
C GLY A 13 2.61 9.34 -16.84
N GLN A 14 3.70 9.12 -17.59
CA GLN A 14 3.97 7.84 -18.28
C GLN A 14 3.82 6.65 -17.31
N GLU A 15 3.05 5.65 -17.75
CA GLU A 15 2.85 4.30 -17.16
C GLU A 15 3.21 4.13 -15.67
N LYS A 16 2.33 4.59 -14.78
CA LYS A 16 2.53 4.57 -13.32
C LYS A 16 2.41 3.20 -12.66
N ALA A 17 1.67 2.24 -13.23
CA ALA A 17 1.41 0.95 -12.58
C ALA A 17 2.69 0.13 -12.35
N ALA A 18 3.60 0.12 -13.32
CA ALA A 18 4.89 -0.57 -13.21
C ALA A 18 5.84 0.11 -12.21
N GLN A 19 5.70 1.44 -12.05
CA GLN A 19 6.52 2.24 -11.14
C GLN A 19 5.97 2.25 -9.71
N PHE A 20 4.69 1.91 -9.52
CA PHE A 20 4.01 1.95 -8.22
C PHE A 20 4.82 1.25 -7.12
N PHE A 21 5.08 -0.06 -7.24
CA PHE A 21 5.83 -0.77 -6.21
C PHE A 21 7.30 -0.35 -6.11
N PRO A 22 8.05 -0.16 -7.22
CA PRO A 22 9.39 0.43 -7.14
C PRO A 22 9.46 1.73 -6.33
N THR A 23 8.52 2.66 -6.53
CA THR A 23 8.46 3.92 -5.77
C THR A 23 8.16 3.67 -4.28
N ILE A 24 7.16 2.83 -3.98
CA ILE A 24 6.84 2.44 -2.59
C ILE A 24 8.07 1.81 -1.91
N ILE A 25 8.79 0.91 -2.60
CA ILE A 25 9.99 0.25 -2.07
C ILE A 25 11.09 1.26 -1.80
N TYR A 26 11.30 2.22 -2.70
CA TYR A 26 12.30 3.28 -2.51
C TYR A 26 11.95 4.14 -1.29
N GLN A 27 10.73 4.65 -1.20
CA GLN A 27 10.28 5.49 -0.09
C GLN A 27 10.38 4.74 1.25
N LEU A 28 9.87 3.50 1.33
CA LEU A 28 10.01 2.67 2.54
C LEU A 28 11.47 2.41 2.91
N SER A 29 12.38 2.35 1.93
CA SER A 29 13.81 2.18 2.21
C SER A 29 14.45 3.42 2.84
N MET A 30 13.93 4.59 2.53
CA MET A 30 14.41 5.83 3.13
C MET A 30 13.89 6.01 4.55
N GLU A 31 12.68 5.53 4.82
CA GLU A 31 12.12 5.55 6.18
C GLU A 31 12.68 4.47 7.11
N PHE A 32 13.08 3.31 6.57
CA PHE A 32 13.46 2.13 7.37
C PHE A 32 14.85 1.59 7.00
N PRO A 33 15.91 1.95 7.73
CA PRO A 33 17.28 1.50 7.44
C PRO A 33 17.45 -0.03 7.43
N GLU A 34 16.78 -0.75 8.33
CA GLU A 34 16.85 -2.21 8.37
C GLU A 34 16.22 -2.85 7.14
N TYR A 35 15.15 -2.24 6.62
CA TYR A 35 14.50 -2.65 5.39
C TYR A 35 15.43 -2.40 4.20
N TRP A 36 16.03 -1.22 4.10
CA TRP A 36 17.02 -0.89 3.06
C TRP A 36 18.13 -1.94 2.92
N VAL A 37 18.70 -2.40 4.04
CA VAL A 37 19.72 -3.46 4.04
C VAL A 37 19.19 -4.76 3.43
N LEU A 38 17.95 -5.15 3.74
CA LEU A 38 17.33 -6.35 3.19
C LEU A 38 17.07 -6.21 1.68
N ILE A 39 16.61 -5.04 1.24
CA ILE A 39 16.27 -4.78 -0.16
C ILE A 39 17.53 -4.71 -1.02
N ASN A 40 18.56 -3.99 -0.58
CA ASN A 40 19.83 -3.93 -1.30
C ASN A 40 20.45 -5.30 -1.51
N LYS A 41 20.47 -6.13 -0.46
CA LYS A 41 20.92 -7.52 -0.60
C LYS A 41 20.06 -8.29 -1.62
N ARG A 42 18.74 -8.08 -1.61
CA ARG A 42 17.83 -8.78 -2.53
C ARG A 42 18.05 -8.37 -3.98
N ILE A 43 18.15 -7.07 -4.25
CA ILE A 43 18.38 -6.50 -5.59
C ILE A 43 19.78 -6.88 -6.10
N TYR A 44 20.80 -6.86 -5.23
CA TYR A 44 22.15 -7.28 -5.58
C TYR A 44 22.20 -8.73 -6.11
N HIS A 45 21.47 -9.64 -5.46
CA HIS A 45 21.40 -11.04 -5.88
C HIS A 45 20.47 -11.30 -7.08
N ASP A 46 19.42 -10.50 -7.28
CA ASP A 46 18.46 -10.66 -8.37
C ASP A 46 18.15 -9.29 -9.00
N LYS A 47 19.00 -8.87 -9.95
CA LYS A 47 18.86 -7.58 -10.64
C LYS A 47 17.59 -7.48 -11.49
N THR A 48 16.96 -8.61 -11.81
CA THR A 48 15.73 -8.64 -12.61
C THR A 48 14.47 -8.43 -11.78
N ILE A 49 14.58 -8.41 -10.45
CA ILE A 49 13.43 -8.42 -9.54
C ILE A 49 12.46 -7.26 -9.78
N LEU A 50 12.95 -6.08 -10.16
CA LEU A 50 12.16 -4.87 -10.45
C LEU A 50 11.42 -4.94 -11.81
N ASN A 51 11.74 -5.92 -12.65
CA ASN A 51 11.07 -6.16 -13.93
C ASN A 51 10.12 -7.37 -13.86
N LYS A 52 10.02 -8.05 -12.71
CA LYS A 52 9.09 -9.16 -12.52
C LYS A 52 7.65 -8.66 -12.37
N MET A 53 6.70 -9.59 -12.44
CA MET A 53 5.28 -9.27 -12.20
C MET A 53 5.07 -8.62 -10.83
N ILE A 54 4.08 -7.72 -10.78
CA ILE A 54 3.61 -6.98 -9.58
C ILE A 54 3.56 -7.86 -8.32
N ALA A 55 2.95 -9.04 -8.40
CA ALA A 55 2.85 -9.96 -7.26
C ALA A 55 4.20 -10.47 -6.76
N ALA A 56 5.14 -10.74 -7.67
CA ALA A 56 6.48 -11.20 -7.34
C ALA A 56 7.32 -10.08 -6.70
N GLN A 57 7.22 -8.85 -7.24
CA GLN A 57 7.85 -7.66 -6.67
C GLN A 57 7.37 -7.43 -5.25
N PHE A 58 6.05 -7.32 -5.06
CA PHE A 58 5.45 -7.10 -3.75
C PHE A 58 5.84 -8.17 -2.73
N LYS A 59 5.75 -9.44 -3.11
CA LYS A 59 6.11 -10.55 -2.21
C LYS A 59 7.58 -10.51 -1.82
N ALA A 60 8.47 -10.30 -2.78
CA ALA A 60 9.92 -10.40 -2.56
C ALA A 60 10.51 -9.15 -1.90
N LEU A 61 9.97 -7.98 -2.23
CA LEU A 61 10.53 -6.69 -1.84
C LEU A 61 9.72 -6.00 -0.76
N ILE A 62 8.43 -6.28 -0.56
CA ILE A 62 7.63 -5.64 0.50
C ILE A 62 7.25 -6.67 1.57
N ALA A 63 6.49 -7.70 1.23
CA ALA A 63 5.93 -8.60 2.23
C ALA A 63 7.01 -9.40 3.00
N LYS A 64 7.90 -10.10 2.29
CA LYS A 64 8.93 -10.95 2.93
C LYS A 64 9.92 -10.16 3.80
N PRO A 65 10.45 -9.00 3.37
CA PRO A 65 11.36 -8.22 4.20
C PRO A 65 10.71 -7.76 5.51
N PHE A 66 9.49 -7.23 5.47
CA PHE A 66 8.77 -6.81 6.68
C PHE A 66 8.39 -7.98 7.59
N GLN A 67 8.03 -9.13 7.02
CA GLN A 67 7.85 -10.37 7.78
C GLN A 67 9.13 -10.81 8.51
N LYS A 68 10.28 -10.72 7.83
CA LYS A 68 11.57 -11.07 8.42
C LYS A 68 11.95 -10.12 9.55
N MET A 69 11.74 -8.82 9.36
CA MET A 69 11.94 -7.79 10.40
C MET A 69 11.09 -8.10 11.63
N LYS A 70 9.77 -8.33 11.45
CA LYS A 70 8.85 -8.73 12.53
C LYS A 70 9.35 -9.97 13.29
N LYS A 71 9.79 -11.03 12.58
CA LYS A 71 10.30 -12.27 13.19
C LYS A 71 11.61 -12.10 13.96
N THR A 72 12.46 -11.17 13.55
CA THR A 72 13.79 -10.99 14.14
C THR A 72 13.82 -9.97 15.27
N GLY A 73 12.65 -9.42 15.65
CA GLY A 73 12.55 -8.31 16.61
C GLY A 73 13.19 -7.02 16.11
N ARG A 74 13.71 -7.01 14.87
CA ARG A 74 14.25 -5.83 14.20
C ARG A 74 13.05 -4.99 13.81
N SER A 75 12.80 -4.02 14.67
CA SER A 75 11.62 -3.19 14.61
C SER A 75 11.69 -2.33 13.36
N VAL A 76 10.53 -1.92 12.88
CA VAL A 76 10.41 -0.88 11.86
C VAL A 76 10.80 0.44 12.55
N GLY A 77 12.10 0.68 12.78
CA GLY A 77 12.63 1.82 13.52
C GLY A 77 12.03 2.02 14.93
N ARG A 78 11.86 3.29 15.35
CA ARG A 78 11.31 3.76 16.65
C ARG A 78 9.83 3.38 16.92
N SER A 79 9.31 2.39 16.21
CA SER A 79 7.87 2.16 16.01
C SER A 79 7.43 0.73 16.28
N VAL A 80 8.07 0.05 17.25
CA VAL A 80 7.60 -1.27 17.75
C VAL A 80 6.10 -1.22 18.00
N GLY A 81 5.35 -2.09 17.30
CA GLY A 81 3.90 -2.20 17.45
C GLY A 81 3.06 -1.16 16.70
N LYS A 82 3.66 -0.16 16.03
CA LYS A 82 2.87 0.83 15.26
C LYS A 82 2.54 0.32 13.86
N ARG A 83 1.30 0.55 13.43
CA ARG A 83 0.90 0.42 12.02
C ARG A 83 1.62 1.45 11.15
N VAL A 84 2.03 1.04 9.96
CA VAL A 84 2.63 1.89 8.91
C VAL A 84 1.58 2.16 7.85
N VAL A 85 1.15 3.42 7.72
CA VAL A 85 0.12 3.83 6.78
C VAL A 85 0.76 4.07 5.41
N ILE A 86 0.16 3.51 4.36
CA ILE A 86 0.51 3.74 2.97
C ILE A 86 -0.69 4.37 2.27
N ILE A 87 -0.52 5.58 1.78
CA ILE A 87 -1.57 6.35 1.10
C ILE A 87 -1.36 6.26 -0.40
N ILE A 88 -2.43 5.94 -1.12
CA ILE A 88 -2.45 5.84 -2.57
C ILE A 88 -3.59 6.72 -3.06
N ASP A 89 -3.26 7.80 -3.74
CA ASP A 89 -4.22 8.76 -4.26
C ASP A 89 -4.32 8.72 -5.79
N GLY A 90 -5.49 9.08 -6.30
CA GLY A 90 -5.87 9.00 -7.72
C GLY A 90 -5.86 7.57 -8.27
N PHE A 91 -6.15 6.54 -7.46
CA PHE A 91 -5.94 5.14 -7.86
C PHE A 91 -6.71 4.76 -9.14
N ASP A 92 -7.86 5.39 -9.40
CA ASP A 92 -8.64 5.31 -10.65
C ASP A 92 -7.83 5.71 -11.90
N GLU A 93 -6.87 6.62 -11.76
CA GLU A 93 -6.01 7.08 -12.86
C GLU A 93 -4.90 6.07 -13.22
N CYS A 94 -4.82 4.94 -12.51
CA CYS A 94 -4.02 3.79 -12.94
C CYS A 94 -4.65 3.16 -14.19
N ARG A 95 -4.14 3.55 -15.37
CA ARG A 95 -4.61 3.23 -16.75
C ARG A 95 -5.08 1.80 -17.07
N SER A 96 -4.85 0.80 -16.22
CA SER A 96 -5.32 -0.57 -16.43
C SER A 96 -6.13 -1.07 -15.25
N THR A 97 -7.43 -1.32 -15.49
CA THR A 97 -8.33 -2.05 -14.59
C THR A 97 -7.71 -3.35 -14.09
N ASN A 98 -7.06 -4.11 -14.99
CA ASN A 98 -6.39 -5.35 -14.60
C ASN A 98 -5.24 -5.12 -13.61
N SER A 99 -4.45 -4.06 -13.81
CA SER A 99 -3.39 -3.68 -12.88
C SER A 99 -3.95 -3.24 -11.53
N GLN A 100 -5.02 -2.45 -11.51
CA GLN A 100 -5.69 -2.02 -10.27
C GLN A 100 -6.18 -3.22 -9.46
N CYS A 101 -6.95 -4.12 -10.08
CA CYS A 101 -7.45 -5.33 -9.43
C CYS A 101 -6.30 -6.22 -8.93
N ARG A 102 -5.22 -6.36 -9.70
CA ARG A 102 -4.02 -7.12 -9.29
C ARG A 102 -3.30 -6.49 -8.10
N ILE A 103 -3.17 -5.17 -8.07
CA ILE A 103 -2.56 -4.45 -6.94
C ILE A 103 -3.38 -4.69 -5.67
N ILE A 104 -4.71 -4.50 -5.73
CA ILE A 104 -5.62 -4.74 -4.61
C ILE A 104 -5.48 -6.20 -4.13
N ALA A 105 -5.61 -7.18 -5.03
CA ALA A 105 -5.56 -8.59 -4.68
C ALA A 105 -4.26 -8.99 -3.97
N VAL A 106 -3.11 -8.48 -4.45
CA VAL A 106 -1.79 -8.75 -3.87
C VAL A 106 -1.66 -8.13 -2.47
N ILE A 107 -2.16 -6.91 -2.28
CA ILE A 107 -2.15 -6.21 -0.99
C ILE A 107 -3.04 -6.93 0.02
N VAL A 108 -4.30 -7.18 -0.35
CA VAL A 108 -5.31 -7.85 0.48
C VAL A 108 -4.81 -9.23 0.93
N ALA A 109 -4.26 -10.03 0.02
CA ALA A 109 -3.74 -11.36 0.34
C ALA A 109 -2.64 -11.35 1.43
N THR A 110 -1.98 -10.22 1.67
CA THR A 110 -1.03 -10.05 2.78
C THR A 110 -1.62 -9.38 4.01
N ALA A 111 -2.57 -8.46 3.83
CA ALA A 111 -3.33 -7.84 4.91
C ALA A 111 -4.12 -8.89 5.70
N CYS A 112 -4.82 -9.82 5.03
CA CYS A 112 -5.58 -10.90 5.68
C CYS A 112 -4.72 -11.79 6.59
N LYS A 113 -3.41 -11.87 6.32
CA LYS A 113 -2.49 -12.71 7.11
C LYS A 113 -1.94 -12.00 8.34
N GLY A 114 -2.12 -10.68 8.48
CA GLY A 114 -1.54 -9.89 9.57
C GLY A 114 0.01 -9.96 9.61
N THR A 115 0.64 -10.25 8.47
CA THR A 115 2.07 -10.58 8.41
C THR A 115 2.97 -9.36 8.23
N THR A 116 2.39 -8.22 7.87
CA THR A 116 3.07 -6.94 7.66
C THR A 116 2.44 -5.88 8.56
N PRO A 117 3.16 -4.78 8.87
CA PRO A 117 2.63 -3.71 9.70
C PRO A 117 1.77 -2.71 8.92
N PHE A 118 1.46 -2.98 7.64
CA PHE A 118 0.88 -1.98 6.76
C PHE A 118 -0.62 -1.80 6.95
N CYS A 119 -1.07 -0.55 6.86
CA CYS A 119 -2.45 -0.17 6.63
C CYS A 119 -2.47 0.61 5.30
N TRP A 120 -3.28 0.15 4.35
CA TRP A 120 -3.34 0.72 3.00
C TRP A 120 -4.61 1.55 2.87
N ALA A 121 -4.46 2.81 2.45
CA ALA A 121 -5.57 3.70 2.16
C ALA A 121 -5.54 4.07 0.69
N PHE A 122 -6.62 3.73 -0.03
CA PHE A 122 -6.81 4.07 -1.44
C PHE A 122 -7.83 5.21 -1.54
N PHE A 123 -7.48 6.24 -2.30
CA PHE A 123 -8.35 7.35 -2.66
C PHE A 123 -8.51 7.33 -4.18
N SER A 124 -9.77 7.39 -4.62
CA SER A 124 -10.11 7.36 -6.04
C SER A 124 -11.50 7.95 -6.27
N HIS A 125 -11.78 8.30 -7.52
CA HIS A 125 -13.16 8.43 -7.97
C HIS A 125 -13.91 7.07 -7.87
N PRO A 126 -15.24 7.07 -7.75
CA PRO A 126 -16.04 5.86 -7.73
C PRO A 126 -16.08 5.20 -9.12
N GLU A 127 -15.16 4.26 -9.34
CA GLU A 127 -15.09 3.45 -10.56
C GLU A 127 -15.75 2.09 -10.35
N SER A 128 -16.66 1.71 -11.25
CA SER A 128 -17.47 0.49 -11.12
C SER A 128 -16.67 -0.81 -10.89
N HIS A 129 -15.50 -0.97 -11.52
CA HIS A 129 -14.65 -2.15 -11.31
C HIS A 129 -13.93 -2.13 -9.96
N LEU A 130 -13.62 -0.95 -9.41
CA LEU A 130 -13.06 -0.82 -8.06
C LEU A 130 -14.12 -1.18 -7.03
N GLU A 131 -15.33 -0.63 -7.17
CA GLU A 131 -16.48 -0.98 -6.32
C GLU A 131 -16.75 -2.48 -6.33
N ALA A 132 -16.83 -3.08 -7.53
CA ALA A 132 -17.03 -4.52 -7.69
C ALA A 132 -15.88 -5.34 -7.08
N THR A 133 -14.63 -4.88 -7.20
CA THR A 133 -13.46 -5.55 -6.60
C THR A 133 -13.56 -5.51 -5.07
N PHE A 134 -13.80 -4.34 -4.48
CA PHE A 134 -13.89 -4.22 -3.03
C PHE A 134 -15.13 -4.88 -2.44
N ALA A 135 -16.20 -5.07 -3.21
CA ALA A 135 -17.40 -5.81 -2.81
C ALA A 135 -17.21 -7.34 -2.74
N LEU A 136 -16.09 -7.88 -3.23
CA LEU A 136 -15.78 -9.30 -3.08
C LEU A 136 -15.65 -9.69 -1.60
N THR A 137 -16.25 -10.81 -1.21
CA THR A 137 -16.30 -11.33 0.17
C THR A 137 -14.91 -11.40 0.84
N ASP A 138 -13.90 -11.89 0.13
CA ASP A 138 -12.55 -12.04 0.69
C ASP A 138 -11.86 -10.69 0.95
N ILE A 139 -12.34 -9.61 0.32
CA ILE A 139 -11.77 -8.26 0.41
C ILE A 139 -12.51 -7.44 1.46
N THR A 140 -13.84 -7.39 1.37
CA THR A 140 -14.72 -6.67 2.29
C THR A 140 -14.42 -6.99 3.76
N TRP A 141 -13.97 -8.21 4.10
CA TRP A 141 -13.73 -8.63 5.48
C TRP A 141 -12.49 -7.95 6.09
N VAL A 142 -11.60 -7.40 5.26
CA VAL A 142 -10.35 -6.76 5.69
C VAL A 142 -10.22 -5.32 5.21
N THR A 143 -11.27 -4.76 4.62
CA THR A 143 -11.30 -3.39 4.10
C THR A 143 -12.48 -2.62 4.67
N CYS A 144 -12.29 -1.32 4.85
CA CYS A 144 -13.37 -0.37 5.10
C CYS A 144 -13.46 0.57 3.89
N MET A 145 -14.67 0.78 3.37
CA MET A 145 -14.94 1.72 2.29
C MET A 145 -15.83 2.83 2.81
N ALA A 146 -15.50 4.07 2.46
CA ALA A 146 -16.33 5.23 2.70
C ALA A 146 -16.42 6.07 1.44
N MET A 147 -17.62 6.58 1.18
CA MET A 147 -17.87 7.57 0.14
C MET A 147 -17.77 8.95 0.77
N LEU A 148 -16.87 9.79 0.25
CA LEU A 148 -16.71 11.17 0.68
C LEU A 148 -17.54 12.07 -0.24
N PRO A 149 -18.60 12.74 0.28
CA PRO A 149 -19.40 13.64 -0.53
C PRO A 149 -18.57 14.85 -0.97
N ILE A 150 -18.86 15.39 -2.15
CA ILE A 150 -18.26 16.66 -2.58
C ILE A 150 -18.90 17.76 -1.75
N SER A 151 -18.17 18.30 -0.78
CA SER A 151 -18.61 19.38 0.08
C SER A 151 -17.63 20.56 0.07
N CYS A 152 -18.11 21.76 0.41
CA CYS A 152 -17.25 22.94 0.59
C CYS A 152 -16.34 22.83 1.85
N ASN A 153 -16.52 21.79 2.67
CA ASN A 153 -15.75 21.51 3.86
C ASN A 153 -14.98 20.17 3.78
N ALA A 154 -14.66 19.73 2.56
CA ALA A 154 -14.06 18.43 2.28
C ALA A 154 -12.81 18.13 3.13
N ASN A 155 -12.01 19.15 3.46
CA ASN A 155 -10.80 18.95 4.28
C ASN A 155 -11.12 18.45 5.68
N SER A 156 -12.11 19.02 6.36
CA SER A 156 -12.50 18.58 7.71
C SER A 156 -13.16 17.20 7.69
N GLU A 157 -13.87 16.85 6.62
CA GLU A 157 -14.49 15.53 6.45
C GLU A 157 -13.43 14.46 6.17
N ILE A 158 -12.44 14.75 5.32
CA ILE A 158 -11.28 13.88 5.07
C ILE A 158 -10.52 13.66 6.38
N GLU A 159 -10.20 14.73 7.12
CA GLU A 159 -9.49 14.63 8.39
C GLU A 159 -10.24 13.77 9.41
N LEU A 160 -11.54 14.04 9.61
CA LEU A 160 -12.40 13.27 10.51
C LEU A 160 -12.47 11.79 10.11
N TYR A 161 -12.54 11.51 8.81
CA TYR A 161 -12.56 10.13 8.33
C TYR A 161 -11.22 9.42 8.52
N LEU A 162 -10.10 10.07 8.20
CA LEU A 162 -8.78 9.46 8.41
C LEU A 162 -8.56 9.17 9.90
N CYS A 163 -8.87 10.12 10.77
CA CYS A 163 -8.75 9.94 12.22
C CYS A 163 -9.64 8.81 12.74
N SER A 164 -10.95 8.83 12.44
CA SER A 164 -11.89 7.80 12.92
C SER A 164 -11.67 6.41 12.30
N GLY A 165 -11.29 6.36 11.02
CA GLY A 165 -10.98 5.12 10.30
C GLY A 165 -9.73 4.44 10.86
N PHE A 166 -8.69 5.20 11.21
CA PHE A 166 -7.48 4.64 11.80
C PHE A 166 -7.61 4.34 13.29
N GLU A 167 -8.51 5.00 14.05
CA GLU A 167 -8.79 4.66 15.45
C GLU A 167 -9.29 3.22 15.63
N ASN A 168 -10.02 2.68 14.66
CA ASN A 168 -10.56 1.32 14.71
C ASN A 168 -9.56 0.23 14.21
N ILE A 169 -8.37 0.61 13.74
CA ILE A 169 -7.38 -0.30 13.11
C ILE A 169 -6.03 -0.29 13.86
N LEU A 170 -5.84 0.65 14.79
CA LEU A 170 -4.67 0.80 15.68
C LEU A 170 -4.85 0.02 16.99
#